data_AF-A0A1Q4X9F5-F1
#
_entry.id   AF-A0A1Q4X9F5-F1
#
_cell.length_a   1.000
_cell.length_b   1.000
_cell.length_c   1.000
_cell.angle_alpha   90.00
_cell.angle_beta   90.00
_cell.angle_gamma   90.00
#
_symmetry.space_group_name_H-M   'P 1'
#
loop_
_entity.id
_entity.type
_entity.pdbx_description
1 polymer ?
#
loop_
_entity_poly.entity_id
_entity_poly.type
_entity_poly.pdbx_seq_one_letter_code
_entity_poly.pdbx_strand_id
1 'polypeptide(L)'
;MAYSVDPERISHANPASYRSQCERHGSFLFNAPFSPVKFWWFAEVDKVLAGLGVDAVRMDDLWMGEEDGEEWSKEAVRQAASQARAVTTEQVEALEDYSMRKSVHTVLEWIREAAEQDHGIVGFYH
;
A
#
# COMPACT_ATOMS: atom_id res chain seq x y z
N MET A 1 0.47 3.70 9.37
CA MET A 1 0.99 2.32 9.20
C MET A 1 0.23 1.57 8.11
N ALA A 2 0.72 0.42 7.62
CA ALA A 2 0.00 -0.41 6.66
C ALA A 2 0.15 -1.91 7.01
N TYR A 3 -0.85 -2.72 6.64
CA TYR A 3 -0.89 -4.17 6.89
C TYR A 3 -1.35 -4.92 5.64
N SER A 4 -0.71 -6.05 5.33
CA SER A 4 -1.21 -7.05 4.39
C SER A 4 -2.08 -8.04 5.16
N VAL A 5 -3.35 -8.17 4.78
CA VAL A 5 -4.33 -8.97 5.55
C VAL A 5 -5.35 -9.64 4.62
N ASP A 6 -5.82 -10.81 5.02
CA ASP A 6 -6.94 -11.49 4.37
C ASP A 6 -8.27 -10.81 4.79
N PRO A 7 -8.99 -10.10 3.88
CA PRO A 7 -10.25 -9.45 4.23
C PRO A 7 -11.34 -10.39 4.77
N GLU A 8 -11.24 -11.71 4.55
CA GLU A 8 -12.19 -12.67 5.15
C GLU A 8 -11.97 -12.88 6.66
N ARG A 9 -10.84 -12.42 7.20
CA ARG A 9 -10.48 -12.54 8.62
C ARG A 9 -10.73 -11.28 9.44
N ILE A 10 -11.14 -10.20 8.80
CA ILE A 10 -11.40 -8.91 9.45
C ILE A 10 -12.82 -8.44 9.12
N SER A 11 -13.44 -7.69 10.02
CA SER A 11 -14.80 -7.19 9.82
C SER A 11 -15.07 -5.95 10.66
N HIS A 12 -15.74 -4.95 10.08
CA HIS A 12 -16.26 -3.80 10.81
C HIS A 12 -17.39 -4.18 11.80
N ALA A 13 -18.00 -5.36 11.67
CA ALA A 13 -19.01 -5.84 12.62
C ALA A 13 -18.40 -6.44 13.91
N ASN A 14 -17.09 -6.66 13.94
CA ASN A 14 -16.38 -7.20 15.10
C ASN A 14 -16.18 -6.10 16.15
N PRO A 15 -16.42 -6.36 17.45
CA PRO A 15 -16.19 -5.37 18.51
C PRO A 15 -14.71 -4.99 18.70
N ALA A 16 -13.76 -5.77 18.21
CA ALA A 16 -12.35 -5.37 18.18
C ALA A 16 -12.10 -4.33 17.07
N SER A 17 -11.26 -3.32 17.34
CA SER A 17 -10.92 -2.31 16.32
C SER A 17 -10.32 -2.94 15.06
N TYR A 18 -10.56 -2.34 13.90
CA TYR A 18 -10.08 -2.85 12.61
C TYR A 18 -8.55 -3.00 12.61
N ARG A 19 -7.84 -2.05 13.22
CA ARG A 19 -6.40 -2.12 13.46
C ARG A 19 -5.97 -3.34 14.27
N SER A 20 -6.61 -3.62 15.41
CA SER A 20 -6.25 -4.77 16.24
C SER A 20 -6.55 -6.11 15.54
N GLN A 21 -7.54 -6.14 14.65
CA GLN A 21 -7.79 -7.30 13.79
C GLN A 21 -6.66 -7.47 12.76
N CYS A 22 -6.20 -6.39 12.12
CA CYS A 22 -5.06 -6.40 11.20
C CYS A 22 -3.75 -6.83 11.88
N GLU A 23 -3.48 -6.33 13.09
CA GLU A 23 -2.30 -6.72 13.89
C GLU A 23 -2.32 -8.22 14.27
N ARG A 24 -3.51 -8.81 14.43
CA ARG A 24 -3.69 -10.22 14.79
C ARG A 24 -3.64 -11.16 13.59
N HIS A 25 -4.22 -10.75 12.47
CA HIS A 25 -4.50 -11.62 11.33
C HIS A 25 -3.67 -11.32 10.08
N GLY A 26 -3.00 -10.16 10.05
CA GLY A 26 -2.17 -9.71 8.94
C GLY A 26 -0.68 -9.64 9.27
N SER A 27 0.07 -9.11 8.32
CA SER A 27 1.51 -8.83 8.43
C SER A 27 1.76 -7.34 8.28
N PHE A 28 2.58 -6.78 9.16
CA PHE A 28 2.94 -5.37 9.09
C PHE A 28 3.78 -5.07 7.85
N LEU A 29 3.40 -4.03 7.12
CA LEU A 29 4.10 -3.55 5.93
C LEU A 29 5.01 -2.37 6.30
N PHE A 30 6.30 -2.52 6.05
CA PHE A 30 7.31 -1.54 6.44
C PHE A 30 7.08 -0.19 5.77
N ASN A 31 6.83 0.87 6.56
CA ASN A 31 6.38 2.18 6.05
C ASN A 31 7.31 3.35 6.39
N ALA A 32 8.57 3.10 6.73
CA ALA A 32 9.50 4.17 7.12
C ALA A 32 9.66 5.32 6.10
N PRO A 33 9.59 5.09 4.76
CA PRO A 33 9.66 6.19 3.79
C PRO A 33 8.50 7.19 3.89
N PHE A 34 7.40 6.80 4.54
CA PHE A 34 6.21 7.63 4.72
C PHE A 34 6.15 8.28 6.10
N SER A 35 7.23 8.23 6.89
CA SER A 35 7.28 8.79 8.24
C SER A 35 8.41 9.82 8.39
N PRO A 36 8.11 11.07 8.82
CA PRO A 36 6.77 11.61 9.07
C PRO A 36 5.97 11.81 7.76
N VAL A 37 4.65 11.63 7.84
CA VAL A 37 3.75 11.81 6.68
C VAL A 37 3.80 13.27 6.21
N LYS A 38 3.90 13.49 4.89
CA LYS A 38 3.74 14.81 4.26
C LYS A 38 2.49 14.81 3.40
N PHE A 39 1.66 15.84 3.53
CA PHE A 39 0.32 15.87 2.90
C PHE A 39 0.33 15.79 1.37
N TRP A 40 1.42 16.17 0.71
CA TRP A 40 1.56 16.10 -0.76
C TRP A 40 2.19 14.80 -1.26
N TRP A 41 2.67 13.94 -0.35
CA TRP A 41 3.53 12.82 -0.72
C TRP A 41 2.78 11.73 -1.46
N PHE A 42 1.55 11.42 -1.03
CA PHE A 42 0.77 10.32 -1.60
C PHE A 42 0.35 10.61 -3.04
N ALA A 43 -0.19 11.80 -3.31
CA ALA A 43 -0.48 12.25 -4.66
C ALA A 43 0.75 12.24 -5.60
N GLU A 44 1.96 12.56 -5.11
CA GLU A 44 3.18 12.48 -5.92
C GLU A 44 3.61 11.02 -6.16
N VAL A 45 3.51 10.15 -5.15
CA VAL A 45 3.77 8.71 -5.32
C VAL A 45 2.78 8.09 -6.31
N ASP A 46 1.51 8.46 -6.26
CA ASP A 46 0.47 8.02 -7.22
C ASP A 46 0.83 8.42 -8.65
N LYS A 47 1.28 9.67 -8.86
CA LYS A 47 1.72 10.13 -10.19
C LYS A 47 2.89 9.30 -10.71
N VAL A 48 3.86 8.98 -9.85
CA VAL A 48 5.04 8.20 -10.25
C VAL A 48 4.67 6.75 -10.52
N LEU A 49 3.85 6.12 -9.67
CA LEU A 49 3.35 4.76 -9.91
C LEU A 49 2.58 4.67 -11.22
N ALA A 50 1.67 5.61 -11.48
CA ALA A 50 0.93 5.67 -12.73
C ALA A 50 1.86 5.89 -13.94
N GLY A 51 2.88 6.74 -13.80
CA GLY A 51 3.93 6.93 -14.81
C GLY A 51 4.77 5.68 -15.10
N LEU A 52 4.88 4.77 -14.12
CA LEU A 52 5.48 3.45 -14.26
C LEU A 52 4.49 2.38 -14.76
N GLY A 53 3.22 2.73 -14.95
CA GLY A 53 2.16 1.83 -15.41
C GLY A 53 1.42 1.06 -14.31
N VAL A 54 1.57 1.48 -13.05
CA VAL A 54 0.84 0.93 -11.89
C VAL A 54 -0.23 1.93 -11.45
N ASP A 55 -1.49 1.66 -11.78
CA ASP A 55 -2.62 2.57 -11.55
C ASP A 55 -3.85 1.90 -10.92
N ALA A 56 -3.79 0.59 -10.67
CA ALA A 56 -4.89 -0.16 -10.04
C ALA A 56 -5.07 0.15 -8.54
N VAL A 57 -4.09 0.82 -7.93
CA VAL A 57 -4.08 1.21 -6.53
C VAL A 57 -3.55 2.63 -6.39
N ARG A 58 -4.02 3.32 -5.35
CA ARG A 58 -3.59 4.70 -5.05
C ARG A 58 -3.30 4.85 -3.58
N MET A 59 -2.16 5.44 -3.26
CA MET A 59 -1.77 5.78 -1.90
C MET A 59 -2.76 6.74 -1.27
N ASP A 60 -3.34 7.68 -2.03
CA ASP A 60 -4.39 8.54 -1.49
C ASP A 60 -5.57 7.72 -0.92
N ASP A 61 -5.93 6.60 -1.55
CA ASP A 61 -7.03 5.75 -1.10
C ASP A 61 -6.76 5.11 0.26
N LEU A 62 -5.50 4.77 0.59
CA LEU A 62 -5.15 4.12 1.87
C LEU A 62 -4.97 5.08 3.06
N TRP A 63 -4.92 6.40 2.82
CA TRP A 63 -4.56 7.40 3.84
C TRP A 63 -5.56 8.54 4.02
N MET A 64 -6.53 8.71 3.11
CA MET A 64 -7.52 9.79 3.17
C MET A 64 -8.80 9.44 3.95
N GLY A 65 -8.87 8.25 4.54
CA GLY A 65 -10.02 7.79 5.31
C GLY A 65 -10.07 8.19 6.77
N GLU A 66 -11.17 7.79 7.42
CA GLU A 66 -11.40 7.95 8.85
C GLU A 66 -10.47 7.04 9.69
N GLU A 67 -10.49 7.15 11.03
CA GLU A 67 -9.60 6.41 11.94
C GLU A 67 -9.65 4.87 11.78
N ASP A 68 -10.70 4.35 11.14
CA ASP A 68 -10.90 2.92 10.92
C ASP A 68 -10.01 2.31 9.83
N GLY A 69 -9.22 3.14 9.13
CA GLY A 69 -8.30 2.72 8.08
C GLY A 69 -9.01 2.44 6.76
N GLU A 70 -8.26 2.53 5.67
CA GLU A 70 -8.77 2.32 4.31
C GLU A 70 -8.11 1.11 3.66
N GLU A 71 -8.78 0.53 2.67
CA GLU A 71 -8.40 -0.76 2.08
C GLU A 71 -8.17 -0.69 0.56
N TRP A 72 -7.09 -1.33 0.12
CA TRP A 72 -6.99 -1.90 -1.22
C TRP A 72 -7.45 -3.34 -1.19
N SER A 73 -8.48 -3.68 -1.97
CA SER A 73 -9.03 -5.05 -2.02
C SER A 73 -8.02 -6.06 -2.59
N LYS A 74 -8.28 -7.35 -2.37
CA LYS A 74 -7.51 -8.45 -3.00
C LYS A 74 -7.43 -8.29 -4.52
N GLU A 75 -8.53 -7.94 -5.17
CA GLU A 75 -8.59 -7.76 -6.62
C GLU A 75 -7.72 -6.59 -7.08
N ALA A 76 -7.78 -5.45 -6.38
CA ALA A 76 -6.97 -4.28 -6.69
C ALA A 76 -5.47 -4.60 -6.51
N VAL A 77 -5.10 -5.26 -5.41
CA VAL A 77 -3.72 -5.69 -5.15
C VAL A 77 -3.21 -6.68 -6.21
N ARG A 78 -4.01 -7.68 -6.59
CA ARG A 78 -3.65 -8.63 -7.67
C ARG A 78 -3.45 -7.91 -9.01
N GLN A 79 -4.32 -6.97 -9.36
CA GLN A 79 -4.20 -6.20 -10.59
C GLN A 79 -2.95 -5.31 -10.57
N ALA A 80 -2.70 -4.60 -9.46
CA ALA A 80 -1.50 -3.81 -9.25
C ALA A 80 -0.23 -4.67 -9.32
N ALA A 81 -0.25 -5.90 -8.78
CA ALA A 81 0.86 -6.83 -8.86
C ALA A 81 1.15 -7.28 -10.30
N SER A 82 0.10 -7.48 -11.11
CA SER A 82 0.27 -7.74 -12.54
C SER A 82 0.94 -6.56 -13.26
N GLN A 83 0.56 -5.32 -12.93
CA GLN A 83 1.17 -4.11 -13.47
C GLN A 83 2.63 -3.96 -13.01
N ALA A 84 2.89 -4.19 -11.71
CA ALA A 84 4.20 -4.07 -11.09
C ALA A 84 5.25 -5.07 -11.62
N ARG A 85 4.84 -6.13 -12.32
CA ARG A 85 5.76 -7.07 -13.01
C ARG A 85 6.44 -6.45 -14.23
N ALA A 86 5.82 -5.45 -14.86
CA ALA A 86 6.42 -4.73 -15.98
C ALA A 86 7.37 -3.62 -15.52
N VAL A 87 7.36 -3.26 -14.23
CA VAL A 87 8.23 -2.22 -13.66
C VAL A 87 9.57 -2.83 -13.29
N THR A 88 10.64 -2.38 -13.96
CA THR A 88 12.00 -2.84 -13.68
C THR A 88 12.66 -2.02 -12.57
N THR A 89 13.66 -2.60 -11.92
CA THR A 89 14.47 -1.90 -10.91
C THR A 89 15.15 -0.66 -11.50
N GLU A 90 15.63 -0.73 -12.75
CA GLU A 90 16.29 0.39 -13.42
C GLU A 90 15.34 1.58 -13.64
N GLN A 91 14.06 1.33 -13.94
CA GLN A 91 13.06 2.41 -14.07
C GLN A 91 12.85 3.14 -12.74
N VAL A 92 12.84 2.41 -11.63
CA VAL A 92 12.71 2.99 -10.29
C VAL A 92 14.00 3.73 -9.90
N GLU A 93 15.17 3.14 -10.17
CA GLU A 93 16.48 3.77 -9.89
C GLU A 93 16.76 5.02 -10.74
N ALA A 94 16.09 5.17 -11.89
CA ALA A 94 16.18 6.38 -12.71
C ALA A 94 15.45 7.59 -12.11
N LEU A 95 14.61 7.40 -11.08
CA LEU A 95 13.95 8.52 -10.38
C LEU A 95 14.97 9.40 -9.67
N GLU A 96 14.98 10.70 -9.97
CA GLU A 96 15.96 11.66 -9.42
C GLU A 96 15.83 11.84 -7.91
N ASP A 97 14.59 11.90 -7.39
CA ASP A 97 14.33 12.06 -5.96
C ASP A 97 14.54 10.73 -5.22
N TYR A 98 15.57 10.68 -4.38
CA TYR A 98 15.89 9.51 -3.55
C TYR A 98 14.73 9.07 -2.66
N SER A 99 13.99 10.03 -2.10
CA SER A 99 12.87 9.71 -1.23
C SER A 99 11.71 9.11 -2.02
N MET A 100 11.44 9.66 -3.20
CA MET A 100 10.42 9.13 -4.10
C MET A 100 10.78 7.72 -4.56
N ARG A 101 12.04 7.49 -4.93
CA ARG A 101 12.56 6.16 -5.27
C ARG A 101 12.31 5.16 -4.16
N LYS A 102 12.66 5.51 -2.92
CA LYS A 102 12.48 4.64 -1.75
C LYS A 102 11.00 4.36 -1.49
N SER A 103 10.13 5.35 -1.61
CA SER A 103 8.68 5.19 -1.45
C SER A 103 8.08 4.29 -2.52
N VAL A 104 8.41 4.50 -3.79
CA VAL A 104 7.94 3.67 -4.91
C VAL A 104 8.40 2.23 -4.74
N HIS A 105 9.68 2.02 -4.40
CA HIS A 105 10.20 0.68 -4.13
C HIS A 105 9.38 -0.02 -3.04
N THR A 106 9.14 0.68 -1.93
CA THR A 106 8.39 0.16 -0.79
C THR A 106 6.95 -0.21 -1.16
N VAL A 107 6.26 0.61 -1.95
CA VAL A 107 4.88 0.30 -2.39
C VAL A 107 4.86 -0.90 -3.34
N LEU A 108 5.82 -0.98 -4.26
CA LEU A 108 5.93 -2.14 -5.15
C LEU A 108 6.23 -3.43 -4.37
N GLU A 109 7.03 -3.37 -3.30
CA GLU A 109 7.25 -4.49 -2.37
C GLU A 109 5.96 -4.89 -1.66
N TRP A 110 5.23 -3.93 -1.08
CA TRP A 110 3.94 -4.21 -0.43
C TRP A 110 2.95 -4.92 -1.35
N ILE A 111 2.81 -4.42 -2.59
CA ILE A 111 1.92 -4.99 -3.60
C ILE A 111 2.31 -6.44 -3.90
N ARG A 112 3.61 -6.72 -4.07
CA ARG A 112 4.11 -8.07 -4.36
C ARG A 112 3.88 -9.01 -3.17
N GLU A 113 4.26 -8.60 -1.97
CA GLU A 113 4.11 -9.40 -0.74
C GLU A 113 2.64 -9.73 -0.43
N ALA A 114 1.74 -8.76 -0.60
CA ALA A 114 0.32 -8.96 -0.38
C ALA A 114 -0.32 -9.83 -1.48
N ALA A 115 0.03 -9.61 -2.75
CA ALA A 115 -0.48 -10.43 -3.84
C ALA A 115 -0.02 -11.90 -3.77
N GLU A 116 1.20 -12.17 -3.31
CA GLU A 116 1.71 -13.54 -3.09
C GLU A 116 0.89 -14.31 -2.03
N GLN A 117 0.33 -13.60 -1.05
CA GLN A 117 -0.49 -14.16 0.01
C GLN A 117 -1.99 -14.15 -0.30
N ASP A 118 -2.37 -13.62 -1.46
CA ASP A 118 -3.76 -13.37 -1.81
C ASP A 118 -4.50 -12.44 -0.82
N HIS A 119 -3.81 -11.39 -0.38
CA HIS A 119 -4.27 -10.44 0.62
C HIS A 119 -4.68 -9.09 0.00
N GLY A 120 -5.50 -8.35 0.74
CA GLY A 120 -5.66 -6.90 0.57
C GLY A 120 -4.62 -6.14 1.41
N ILE A 121 -4.60 -4.82 1.27
CA ILE A 121 -3.76 -3.94 2.10
C ILE A 121 -4.66 -2.96 2.83
N VAL A 122 -4.45 -2.81 4.14
CA VAL A 122 -5.16 -1.82 4.97
C VAL A 122 -4.17 -0.79 5.51
N GLY A 123 -4.48 0.48 5.31
CA GLY A 123 -3.69 1.65 5.70
C GLY A 123 -4.35 2.40 6.85
N PHE A 124 -3.54 2.86 7.81
CA PHE A 124 -4.01 3.64 8.96
C PHE A 124 -3.21 4.95 9.06
N TYR A 125 -3.89 6.07 9.32
CA TYR A 125 -3.31 7.40 9.45
C TYR A 125 -2.59 7.64 10.80
N HIS A 126 -1.76 6.71 11.29
CA HIS A 126 -1.10 6.83 12.59
C HIS A 126 0.33 6.28 12.55
#